data_AF-A0A965MP63-F1
#
_entry.id   AF-A0A965MP63-F1
#
_cell.length_a   1.000
_cell.length_b   1.000
_cell.length_c   1.000
_cell.angle_alpha   90.00
_cell.angle_beta   90.00
_cell.angle_gamma   90.00
#
_symmetry.space_group_name_H-M   'P 1'
#
loop_
_entity.id
_entity.type
_entity.pdbx_description
1 polymer ?
#
loop_
_entity_poly.entity_id
_entity_poly.type
_entity_poly.pdbx_seq_one_letter_code
_entity_poly.pdbx_strand_id
1 'polypeptide(L)'
;MEEFCWFLPPKDREKAQAPPSAAGAAMLALCELHQVPGFAMAFYDALATAGEGTPPPSLLALLAEDALLLAPVEHQDGWRGLLLAEDSAAGQERIFRLADDPQRLVTLLVPIAPDAATPAWA
;
A
#
# COMPACT_ATOMS: atom_id res chain seq x y z
N MET A 1 -14.28 11.43 10.40
CA MET A 1 -13.87 10.05 10.73
C MET A 1 -13.73 9.36 9.40
N GLU A 2 -12.52 8.92 9.04
CA GLU A 2 -12.17 7.90 8.02
C GLU A 2 -10.70 8.14 7.62
N GLU A 3 -9.80 7.43 8.31
CA GLU A 3 -8.35 7.48 8.06
C GLU A 3 -7.97 6.32 7.12
N PHE A 4 -8.02 6.55 5.81
CA PHE A 4 -7.50 5.62 4.79
C PHE A 4 -6.44 6.34 3.94
N CYS A 5 -5.25 5.76 3.81
CA CYS A 5 -4.13 6.35 3.08
C CYS A 5 -4.08 5.84 1.64
N TRP A 6 -4.27 6.76 0.71
CA TRP A 6 -4.17 6.60 -0.74
C TRP A 6 -2.78 6.97 -1.23
N PHE A 7 -2.20 6.20 -2.14
CA PHE A 7 -1.19 6.72 -3.06
C PHE A 7 -1.73 6.69 -4.48
N LEU A 8 -2.39 7.77 -4.88
CA LEU A 8 -2.46 8.15 -6.29
C LEU A 8 -1.22 8.99 -6.58
N PRO A 9 -0.40 8.70 -7.60
CA PRO A 9 0.52 9.69 -8.12
C PRO A 9 -0.34 10.87 -8.60
N PRO A 10 -0.28 12.06 -7.96
CA PRO A 10 -1.16 13.15 -8.35
C PRO A 10 -0.79 13.60 -9.75
N LYS A 11 -1.79 14.09 -10.49
CA LYS A 11 -1.59 14.75 -11.79
C LYS A 11 -0.62 15.94 -11.67
N ASP A 12 -0.55 16.55 -10.49
CA ASP A 12 0.41 17.60 -10.11
C ASP A 12 1.52 17.04 -9.20
N ARG A 13 2.64 16.61 -9.80
CA ARG A 13 3.84 16.11 -9.09
C ARG A 13 4.38 17.08 -8.03
N GLU A 14 4.19 18.39 -8.21
CA GLU A 14 4.70 19.43 -7.29
C GLU A 14 3.97 19.50 -5.95
N LYS A 15 2.77 18.90 -5.84
CA LYS A 15 2.00 18.80 -4.59
C LYS A 15 1.96 17.39 -4.02
N ALA A 16 2.64 16.44 -4.66
CA ALA A 16 2.69 15.06 -4.21
C ALA A 16 3.46 14.99 -2.89
N GLN A 17 2.79 14.54 -1.83
CA GLN A 17 3.50 14.11 -0.64
C GLN A 17 4.29 12.85 -0.98
N ALA A 18 5.54 12.78 -0.51
CA ALA A 18 6.35 11.59 -0.63
C ALA A 18 5.66 10.41 0.09
N PRO A 19 5.84 9.16 -0.39
CA PRO A 19 5.26 8.02 0.29
C PRO A 19 5.88 7.86 1.70
N PRO A 20 5.16 7.24 2.66
CA PRO A 20 5.69 7.02 4.00
C PRO A 20 6.96 6.16 3.97
N SER A 21 7.98 6.53 4.76
CA SER A 21 9.24 5.78 4.80
C SER A 21 9.09 4.32 5.21
N ALA A 22 8.15 4.00 6.11
CA ALA A 22 7.85 2.62 6.50
C ALA A 22 7.32 1.79 5.32
N ALA A 23 6.49 2.37 4.45
CA ALA A 23 6.00 1.70 3.25
C ALA A 23 7.13 1.51 2.22
N GLY A 24 8.03 2.49 2.11
CA GLY A 24 9.24 2.38 1.30
C GLY A 24 10.16 1.25 1.78
N ALA A 25 10.45 1.19 3.08
CA ALA A 25 11.25 0.13 3.67
C ALA A 25 10.60 -1.25 3.52
N ALA A 26 9.28 -1.34 3.64
CA ALA A 26 8.53 -2.56 3.37
C ALA A 26 8.66 -3.00 1.90
N MET A 27 8.56 -2.07 0.94
CA MET A 27 8.73 -2.36 -0.49
C MET A 27 10.13 -2.92 -0.79
N LEU A 28 11.17 -2.30 -0.23
CA LEU A 28 12.55 -2.76 -0.40
C LEU A 28 12.73 -4.20 0.13
N ALA A 29 12.24 -4.49 1.34
CA ALA A 29 12.31 -5.84 1.91
C ALA A 29 11.50 -6.86 1.08
N LEU A 30 10.32 -6.50 0.56
CA LEU A 30 9.54 -7.39 -0.31
C LEU A 30 10.23 -7.66 -1.64
N CYS A 31 10.96 -6.69 -2.19
CA CYS A 31 11.76 -6.89 -3.40
C CYS A 31 12.87 -7.92 -3.18
N GLU A 32 13.57 -7.86 -2.04
CA GLU A 32 14.60 -8.85 -1.67
C GLU A 32 13.99 -10.25 -1.51
N LEU A 33 12.74 -10.34 -1.05
CA LEU A 33 12.00 -11.61 -0.91
C LEU A 33 11.32 -12.07 -2.22
N HIS A 34 11.43 -11.30 -3.30
CA HIS A 34 10.73 -11.57 -4.57
C HIS A 34 9.19 -11.71 -4.42
N GLN A 35 8.58 -10.97 -3.48
CA GLN A 35 7.15 -11.06 -3.18
C GLN A 35 6.32 -9.89 -3.72
N VAL A 36 6.92 -8.93 -4.42
CA VAL A 36 6.22 -7.75 -4.96
C VAL A 36 5.41 -8.11 -6.22
N PRO A 37 4.09 -7.82 -6.26
CA PRO A 37 3.30 -7.96 -7.48
C PRO A 37 3.84 -7.11 -8.63
N GLY A 38 3.73 -7.61 -9.87
CA GLY A 38 4.30 -6.95 -11.04
C GLY A 38 3.81 -5.50 -11.23
N PHE A 39 2.52 -5.22 -11.00
CA PHE A 39 1.95 -3.88 -11.12
C PHE A 39 2.58 -2.89 -10.11
N ALA A 40 2.97 -3.37 -8.93
CA ALA A 40 3.48 -2.52 -7.85
C ALA A 40 4.89 -2.01 -8.15
N MET A 41 5.63 -2.65 -9.07
CA MET A 41 6.95 -2.19 -9.51
C MET A 41 6.92 -0.81 -10.18
N ALA A 42 5.78 -0.37 -10.70
CA ALA A 42 5.61 0.99 -11.23
C ALA A 42 5.84 2.10 -10.17
N PHE A 43 5.77 1.74 -8.89
CA PHE A 43 5.96 2.65 -7.75
C PHE A 43 7.32 2.50 -7.06
N TYR A 44 8.19 1.61 -7.57
CA TYR A 44 9.44 1.22 -6.92
C TYR A 44 10.34 2.43 -6.63
N ASP A 45 10.66 3.26 -7.61
CA ASP A 45 11.63 4.36 -7.43
C ASP A 45 11.21 5.34 -6.33
N ALA A 46 9.92 5.69 -6.29
CA ALA A 46 9.37 6.60 -5.28
C ALA A 46 9.40 5.99 -3.88
N LEU A 47 9.07 4.69 -3.77
CA LEU A 47 9.07 3.96 -2.50
C LEU A 47 10.48 3.66 -2.00
N ALA A 48 11.38 3.26 -2.90
CA ALA A 48 12.79 3.01 -2.59
C ALA A 48 13.46 4.28 -2.03
N THR A 49 13.21 5.42 -2.67
CA THR A 49 13.71 6.72 -2.20
C THR A 49 13.15 7.06 -0.81
N ALA A 50 11.85 6.85 -0.59
CA ALA A 50 11.26 7.13 0.72
C ALA A 50 11.74 6.19 1.84
N GLY A 51 12.06 4.95 1.50
CA GLY A 51 12.50 3.91 2.43
C GLY A 51 13.99 3.90 2.74
N GLU A 52 14.80 4.68 2.02
CA GLU A 52 16.26 4.68 2.18
C GLU A 52 16.66 4.99 3.64
N GLY A 53 17.53 4.16 4.21
CA GLY A 53 17.99 4.30 5.60
C GLY A 53 16.95 3.97 6.68
N THR A 54 15.73 3.56 6.30
CA THR A 54 14.66 3.19 7.23
C THR A 54 14.62 1.67 7.43
N PRO A 55 14.60 1.16 8.68
CA PRO A 55 14.48 -0.27 8.91
C PRO A 55 13.10 -0.79 8.48
N PRO A 56 13.01 -2.03 7.96
CA PRO A 56 11.74 -2.60 7.56
C PRO A 56 10.81 -2.80 8.77
N PRO A 57 9.48 -2.59 8.60
CA PRO A 57 8.51 -2.86 9.66
C PRO A 57 8.39 -4.37 9.92
N SER A 58 7.85 -4.73 11.09
CA SER A 58 7.67 -6.14 11.48
C SER A 58 6.73 -6.91 10.54
N LEU A 59 5.69 -6.23 10.04
CA LEU A 59 4.80 -6.76 9.01
C LEU A 59 5.00 -5.95 7.74
N LEU A 60 5.49 -6.62 6.69
CA LEU A 60 5.87 -5.95 5.44
C LEU A 60 4.64 -5.58 4.61
N ALA A 61 3.75 -6.54 4.37
CA ALA A 61 2.58 -6.32 3.54
C ALA A 61 1.45 -7.31 3.77
N LEU A 62 0.26 -6.87 3.33
CA LEU A 62 -0.84 -7.73 2.92
C LEU A 62 -0.86 -7.78 1.39
N LEU A 63 -0.93 -8.99 0.83
CA LEU A 63 -0.79 -9.27 -0.59
C LEU A 63 -2.07 -9.89 -1.14
N ALA A 64 -2.65 -9.29 -2.17
CA ALA A 64 -3.67 -9.87 -3.04
C ALA A 64 -3.16 -9.90 -4.49
N GLU A 65 -3.95 -10.46 -5.40
CA GLU A 65 -3.57 -10.56 -6.83
C GLU A 65 -3.40 -9.17 -7.47
N ASP A 66 -4.35 -8.27 -7.21
CA ASP A 66 -4.49 -6.94 -7.82
C ASP A 66 -4.46 -5.81 -6.77
N ALA A 67 -4.00 -6.12 -5.54
CA ALA A 67 -3.85 -5.15 -4.47
C ALA A 67 -2.70 -5.53 -3.50
N LEU A 68 -2.06 -4.51 -2.92
CA LEU A 68 -0.92 -4.61 -2.02
C LEU A 68 -1.05 -3.51 -0.96
N LEU A 69 -1.11 -3.88 0.32
CA LEU A 69 -1.04 -2.94 1.44
C LEU A 69 0.33 -3.02 2.10
N LEU A 70 1.13 -1.96 1.96
CA LEU A 70 2.48 -1.87 2.51
C LEU A 70 2.49 -1.30 3.93
N ALA A 71 3.42 -1.81 4.75
CA ALA A 71 3.59 -1.49 6.17
C ALA A 71 2.27 -1.50 6.96
N PRO A 72 1.47 -2.58 6.86
CA PRO A 72 0.15 -2.63 7.46
C PRO A 72 0.23 -2.69 8.99
N VAL A 73 -0.68 -1.97 9.66
CA VAL A 73 -0.89 -1.98 11.10
C VAL A 73 -2.35 -2.32 11.38
N GLU A 74 -2.60 -3.31 12.24
CA GLU A 74 -3.95 -3.65 12.69
C GLU A 74 -4.60 -2.46 13.40
N HIS A 75 -5.87 -2.21 13.09
CA HIS A 75 -6.69 -1.17 13.70
C HIS A 75 -8.07 -1.75 14.05
N GLN A 76 -8.84 -1.06 14.90
CA GLN A 76 -10.13 -1.55 15.43
C GLN A 76 -11.10 -2.06 14.36
N ASP A 77 -11.09 -1.47 13.17
CA ASP A 77 -12.01 -1.78 12.06
C ASP A 77 -11.28 -2.29 10.80
N GLY A 78 -10.02 -2.74 10.91
CA GLY A 78 -9.28 -3.27 9.77
C GLY A 78 -7.79 -3.00 9.82
N TRP A 79 -7.23 -2.51 8.72
CA TRP A 79 -5.80 -2.30 8.56
C TRP A 79 -5.50 -0.92 8.01
N ARG A 80 -4.39 -0.34 8.47
CA ARG A 80 -3.87 0.94 7.96
C ARG A 80 -2.49 0.72 7.36
N GLY A 81 -2.22 1.38 6.25
CA GLY A 81 -0.95 1.28 5.53
C GLY A 81 -1.02 2.04 4.22
N LEU A 82 -0.02 1.85 3.36
CA LEU A 82 -0.03 2.39 2.00
C LEU A 82 -0.63 1.37 1.04
N LEU A 83 -1.82 1.66 0.51
CA LEU A 83 -2.50 0.78 -0.43
C LEU A 83 -2.09 1.10 -1.88
N LEU A 84 -1.59 0.10 -2.59
CA LEU A 84 -1.43 0.08 -4.03
C LEU A 84 -2.43 -0.92 -4.59
N ALA A 85 -3.28 -0.52 -5.53
CA ALA A 85 -4.30 -1.38 -6.09
C ALA A 85 -4.51 -1.07 -7.58
N GLU A 86 -4.79 -2.11 -8.36
CA GLU A 86 -5.28 -1.95 -9.72
C GLU A 86 -6.73 -1.49 -9.71
N ASP A 87 -7.17 -0.85 -10.80
CA ASP A 87 -8.56 -0.39 -10.95
C ASP A 87 -9.58 -1.54 -10.82
N SER A 88 -9.18 -2.75 -11.23
CA SER A 88 -9.98 -3.97 -11.07
C SER A 88 -10.27 -4.35 -9.62
N ALA A 89 -9.44 -3.91 -8.67
CA ALA A 89 -9.63 -4.18 -7.25
C ALA A 89 -10.57 -3.17 -6.58
N ALA A 90 -10.69 -1.96 -7.13
CA ALA A 90 -11.43 -0.86 -6.52
C ALA A 90 -12.90 -1.21 -6.24
N GLY A 91 -13.35 -0.93 -5.01
CA GLY A 91 -14.72 -1.19 -4.57
C GLY A 91 -15.07 -2.65 -4.35
N GLN A 92 -14.09 -3.55 -4.39
CA GLN A 92 -14.30 -4.99 -4.24
C GLN A 92 -13.58 -5.55 -3.02
N GLU A 93 -14.13 -6.62 -2.46
CA GLU A 93 -13.44 -7.40 -1.45
C GLU A 93 -12.31 -8.22 -2.09
N ARG A 94 -11.18 -8.28 -1.40
CA ARG A 94 -10.05 -9.13 -1.75
C ARG A 94 -9.59 -9.93 -0.54
N ILE A 95 -9.18 -11.16 -0.82
CA ILE A 95 -8.50 -12.00 0.16
C ILE A 95 -7.03 -11.64 0.09
N PHE A 96 -6.53 -11.03 1.15
CA PHE A 96 -5.13 -10.76 1.31
C PHE A 96 -4.47 -11.85 2.15
N ARG A 97 -3.27 -12.26 1.74
CA ARG A 97 -2.36 -13.05 2.58
C ARG A 97 -1.32 -12.14 3.22
N LEU A 98 -0.87 -12.48 4.42
CA LEU A 98 0.27 -11.80 5.00
C LEU A 98 1.57 -12.21 4.27
N ALA A 99 2.51 -11.28 4.15
CA ALA A 99 3.81 -11.54 3.53
C ALA A 99 4.68 -12.52 4.34
N ASP A 100 4.62 -12.43 5.67
CA ASP A 100 5.35 -13.25 6.63
C ASP A 100 4.63 -14.57 7.00
N ASP A 101 3.30 -14.59 6.98
CA ASP A 101 2.48 -15.79 7.17
C ASP A 101 1.45 -15.98 6.04
N PRO A 102 1.82 -16.70 4.96
CA PRO A 102 0.92 -16.95 3.83
C PRO A 102 -0.33 -17.77 4.16
N GLN A 103 -0.37 -18.46 5.32
CA GLN A 103 -1.57 -19.19 5.76
C GLN A 103 -2.59 -18.28 6.42
N ARG A 104 -2.16 -17.11 6.90
CA ARG A 104 -3.04 -16.11 7.49
C ARG A 104 -3.67 -15.26 6.39
N LEU A 105 -4.97 -15.45 6.22
CA LEU A 105 -5.80 -14.74 5.23
C LEU A 105 -6.70 -13.73 5.93
N VAL A 106 -6.86 -12.56 5.31
CA VAL A 106 -7.79 -11.51 5.75
C VAL A 106 -8.58 -11.00 4.55
N THR A 107 -9.90 -10.87 4.70
CA THR A 107 -10.76 -10.28 3.66
C THR A 107 -10.90 -8.79 3.94
N LEU A 108 -10.52 -7.95 2.98
CA LEU A 108 -10.61 -6.49 3.09
C LEU A 108 -11.29 -5.89 1.86
N LEU A 109 -12.11 -4.86 2.08
CA LEU A 109 -12.65 -4.02 1.03
C LEU A 109 -11.56 -3.09 0.53
N VAL A 110 -11.23 -3.17 -0.76
CA VAL A 110 -10.39 -2.18 -1.43
C VAL A 110 -11.27 -0.95 -1.70
N PRO A 111 -10.94 0.23 -1.14
CA PRO A 111 -11.79 1.40 -1.30
C PRO A 111 -11.81 1.88 -2.75
N ILE A 112 -12.85 2.63 -3.13
CA ILE A 112 -12.93 3.31 -4.42
C ILE A 112 -12.22 4.65 -4.31
N ALA A 113 -11.28 4.92 -5.21
CA ALA A 113 -10.60 6.21 -5.24
C ALA A 113 -11.63 7.32 -5.44
N PRO A 114 -11.70 8.34 -4.55
CA PRO A 114 -12.44 9.52 -4.91
C PRO A 114 -11.83 10.06 -6.20
N ASP A 115 -12.67 10.31 -7.19
CA ASP A 115 -12.27 10.92 -8.46
C ASP A 115 -11.39 12.15 -8.14
N ALA A 116 -10.26 12.29 -8.83
CA ALA A 116 -9.13 13.15 -8.47
C ALA A 116 -9.41 14.67 -8.54
N ALA A 117 -10.65 15.09 -8.30
CA ALA A 117 -11.11 16.46 -8.23
C ALA A 117 -11.02 17.08 -6.82
N THR A 118 -10.89 16.28 -5.75
CA THR A 118 -10.81 16.83 -4.40
C THR A 118 -9.75 16.09 -3.57
N PRO A 119 -8.64 16.76 -3.16
CA PRO A 119 -7.70 16.15 -2.22
C PRO A 119 -8.40 15.95 -0.87
N ALA A 120 -8.60 14.69 -0.48
CA ALA A 120 -9.24 14.30 0.76
C ALA A 120 -8.22 14.30 1.91
N TRP A 121 -7.79 15.47 2.36
CA TRP A 121 -7.12 15.64 3.65
C TRP A 121 -7.58 16.96 4.28
N ALA A 122 -8.50 16.87 5.24
CA ALA A 122 -8.91 17.97 6.12
C ALA A 122 -8.84 17.49 7.57
#